data_AF-A0A4R0XG82-F1
#
_entry.id   AF-A0A4R0XG82-F1
#
_cell.length_a   1.000
_cell.length_b   1.000
_cell.length_c   1.000
_cell.angle_alpha   90.00
_cell.angle_beta   90.00
_cell.angle_gamma   90.00
#
_symmetry.space_group_name_H-M   'P 1'
#
loop_
_entity.id
_entity.type
_entity.pdbx_description
1 polymer ?
#
loop_
_entity_poly.entity_id
_entity_poly.type
_entity_poly.pdbx_seq_one_letter_code
_entity_poly.pdbx_strand_id
1 'polypeptide(L)' 'MSIVRDNLMNEPGYSPYCGNEKCRGMWPRASWTGAQFRCHACGWQSSFEPEFIAEYKSKWSTGDDE' A
#
# COMPACT_ATOMS: atom_id res chain seq x y z
N MET A 1 -4.09 15.93 -5.31
CA MET A 1 -4.42 14.83 -4.37
C MET A 1 -4.60 13.55 -5.16
N SER A 2 -3.99 12.44 -4.73
CA SER A 2 -4.19 11.12 -5.36
C SER A 2 -5.32 10.39 -4.64
N ILE A 3 -6.34 9.94 -5.37
CA ILE A 3 -7.47 9.15 -4.82
C ILE A 3 -6.96 7.94 -4.04
N VAL A 4 -5.86 7.34 -4.49
CA VAL A 4 -5.25 6.19 -3.81
C VAL A 4 -4.74 6.56 -2.41
N ARG A 5 -4.10 7.73 -2.25
CA ARG A 5 -3.61 8.18 -0.93
C ARG A 5 -4.77 8.51 0.01
N ASP A 6 -5.81 9.14 -0.51
CA ASP A 6 -7.01 9.45 0.27
C ASP A 6 -7.70 8.17 0.77
N ASN A 7 -7.92 7.21 -0.12
CA ASN A 7 -8.50 5.91 0.26
C ASN A 7 -7.61 5.16 1.24
N LEU A 8 -6.28 5.19 1.08
CA LEU A 8 -5.35 4.58 2.04
C LEU A 8 -5.47 5.17 3.44
N MET A 9 -5.86 6.44 3.56
CA MET A 9 -6.01 7.10 4.86
C MET A 9 -7.43 7.05 5.41
N ASN A 10 -8.44 6.85 4.57
CA ASN A 10 -9.85 7.00 4.98
C ASN A 10 -10.65 5.70 4.89
N GLU A 11 -10.19 4.70 4.15
CA GLU A 11 -10.91 3.44 3.93
C GLU A 11 -10.17 2.26 4.61
N PRO A 12 -10.75 1.66 5.67
CA PRO A 12 -10.10 0.59 6.43
C PRO A 12 -9.89 -0.65 5.57
N GLY A 13 -8.68 -1.21 5.62
CA GLY A 13 -8.31 -2.39 4.82
C GLY A 13 -8.09 -2.11 3.33
N TYR A 14 -8.16 -0.84 2.88
CA TYR A 14 -7.84 -0.49 1.51
C TYR A 14 -6.36 -0.76 1.20
N SER A 15 -6.12 -1.31 0.01
CA SER A 15 -4.78 -1.54 -0.52
C SER A 15 -4.70 -1.10 -1.97
N PRO A 16 -3.62 -0.45 -2.44
CA PRO A 16 -3.51 -0.05 -3.84
C PRO A 16 -3.37 -1.25 -4.77
N TYR A 17 -3.75 -1.06 -6.03
CA TYR A 17 -3.41 -2.00 -7.09
C TYR A 17 -1.91 -1.95 -7.42
N CYS A 18 -1.39 -3.05 -7.96
CA CYS A 18 -0.05 -3.13 -8.51
C CYS A 18 0.14 -2.08 -9.61
N GLY A 19 1.12 -1.19 -9.45
CA GLY A 19 1.45 -0.15 -10.42
C GLY A 19 2.29 -0.62 -11.62
N ASN A 20 2.52 -1.93 -11.78
CA ASN A 20 3.27 -2.48 -12.91
C ASN A 20 2.33 -3.01 -13.99
N GLU A 21 2.25 -2.31 -15.12
CA GLU A 21 1.41 -2.64 -16.28
C GLU A 21 1.74 -4.00 -16.90
N LYS A 22 3.00 -4.46 -16.74
CA LYS A 22 3.45 -5.78 -17.24
C LYS A 22 3.19 -6.90 -16.23
N CYS A 23 2.50 -6.62 -15.12
CA CYS A 23 2.13 -7.64 -14.15
C CYS A 23 1.15 -8.63 -14.79
N ARG A 24 1.55 -9.91 -14.86
CA ARG A 24 0.69 -10.99 -15.39
C ARG A 24 -0.56 -11.22 -14.55
N GLY A 25 -0.60 -10.72 -13.32
CA GLY A 25 -1.74 -10.86 -12.39
C GLY A 25 -2.94 -9.97 -12.68
N MET A 26 -2.99 -9.26 -13.82
CA MET A 26 -4.11 -8.39 -14.21
C MET A 26 -4.52 -7.41 -13.11
N TRP A 27 -3.56 -6.58 -12.67
CA TRP A 27 -3.76 -5.58 -11.59
C TRP A 27 -4.10 -6.21 -10.23
N PRO A 28 -3.26 -7.08 -9.66
CA PRO A 28 -3.49 -7.60 -8.31
C PRO A 28 -3.38 -6.47 -7.29
N ARG A 29 -4.13 -6.58 -6.18
CA ARG A 29 -3.91 -5.73 -5.00
C ARG A 29 -2.53 -6.00 -4.41
N ALA A 30 -1.81 -4.96 -4.05
CA ALA A 30 -0.57 -5.08 -3.30
C ALA A 30 -0.88 -5.43 -1.83
N SER A 31 0.13 -5.77 -1.06
CA SER A 31 -0.02 -6.02 0.37
C SER A 31 0.98 -5.20 1.15
N TRP A 32 0.57 -4.80 2.35
CA TRP A 32 1.41 -4.07 3.27
C TRP A 32 2.58 -4.95 3.73
N THR A 33 3.79 -4.41 3.67
CA THR A 33 5.03 -5.12 4.07
C THR A 33 5.61 -4.63 5.39
N GLY A 34 4.91 -3.75 6.10
CA GLY A 34 5.47 -3.01 7.23
C GLY A 34 6.24 -1.75 6.82
N ALA A 35 6.54 -1.55 5.53
CA ALA A 35 7.23 -0.36 5.03
C ALA A 35 6.60 0.26 3.78
N GLN A 36 6.22 -0.57 2.80
CA GLN A 36 5.57 -0.16 1.55
C GLN A 36 4.52 -1.20 1.14
N PHE A 37 3.77 -0.91 0.08
CA PHE A 37 2.88 -1.88 -0.56
C PHE A 37 3.64 -2.66 -1.63
N ARG A 38 3.61 -3.99 -1.56
CA ARG A 38 4.30 -4.86 -2.52
C ARG A 38 3.33 -5.81 -3.20
N CYS A 39 3.47 -5.94 -4.51
CA CYS A 39 2.77 -6.93 -5.32
C CYS A 39 3.46 -8.29 -5.19
N HIS A 40 2.74 -9.31 -4.74
CA HIS A 40 3.25 -10.67 -4.63
C HIS A 40 3.44 -11.37 -5.98
N ALA A 41 2.75 -10.93 -7.04
CA ALA A 41 2.80 -11.57 -8.35
C ALA A 41 4.01 -11.15 -9.20
N CYS A 42 4.45 -9.90 -9.12
CA CYS A 42 5.57 -9.39 -9.94
C CYS A 42 6.64 -8.63 -9.15
N GLY A 43 6.50 -8.53 -7.82
CA GLY A 43 7.48 -7.88 -6.95
C GLY A 43 7.48 -6.34 -7.00
N TRP A 44 6.58 -5.71 -7.77
CA TRP A 44 6.41 -4.25 -7.77
C TRP A 44 6.20 -3.74 -6.34
N GLN A 45 6.86 -2.64 -5.99
CA GLN A 45 6.73 -1.98 -4.70
C GLN A 45 6.31 -0.53 -4.92
N SER A 46 5.42 -0.03 -4.07
CA SER A 46 5.05 1.37 -4.06
C SER A 46 6.22 2.25 -3.64
N SER A 47 6.23 3.47 -4.16
CA SER A 47 7.24 4.49 -3.87
C SER A 47 6.62 5.67 -3.12
N PHE A 48 5.75 5.40 -2.13
CA PHE A 48 5.19 6.47 -1.32
C PHE A 48 6.29 7.14 -0.48
N GLU A 49 6.18 8.44 -0.31
CA GLU A 49 7.09 9.25 0.50
C GLU A 49 7.14 8.73 1.95
N PRO A 50 8.31 8.78 2.60
CA PRO A 50 8.47 8.27 3.96
C PRO A 50 7.56 8.98 4.98
N GLU A 51 7.28 10.28 4.78
CA GLU A 51 6.33 11.04 5.60
C GLU A 51 4.90 10.47 5.53
N PHE A 52 4.43 10.14 4.33
CA PHE A 52 3.11 9.54 4.12
C PHE A 52 3.05 8.14 4.73
N ILE A 53 4.10 7.34 4.57
CA ILE A 53 4.19 6.03 5.17
C ILE A 53 4.17 6.10 6.70
N ALA A 54 4.86 7.07 7.31
CA ALA A 54 4.82 7.27 8.75
C ALA A 54 3.42 7.64 9.24
N GLU A 55 2.72 8.52 8.52
CA GLU A 55 1.33 8.88 8.82
C GLU A 55 0.38 7.69 8.67
N TYR A 56 0.50 6.92 7.57
CA TYR A 56 -0.28 5.71 7.32
C TYR A 56 -0.08 4.68 8.44
N LYS A 57 1.18 4.42 8.83
CA LYS A 57 1.48 3.55 9.98
C LYS A 57 0.82 4.10 11.23
N SER A 58 1.09 5.33 11.62
CA SER A 58 0.52 5.95 12.82
C SER A 58 -1.00 5.81 12.90
N LYS A 59 -1.70 5.99 11.76
CA LYS A 59 -3.15 5.88 11.69
C LYS A 59 -3.68 4.45 11.84
N TRP A 60 -3.00 3.47 11.22
CA TRP A 60 -3.48 2.09 11.15
C TRP A 60 -2.74 1.12 12.08
N SER A 61 -1.74 1.58 12.84
CA SER A 61 -0.93 0.81 13.81
C SER A 61 -1.70 0.37 15.06
N THR A 62 -2.95 -0.05 14.93
CA THR A 62 -3.73 -0.66 16.02
C THR A 62 -3.56 -2.18 16.10
N GLY A 63 -2.44 -2.78 15.65
CA GLY A 63 -2.32 -4.24 15.68
C GLY A 63 -0.97 -4.90 15.34
N ASP A 64 0.19 -4.27 15.62
CA ASP A 64 1.50 -4.95 15.58
C ASP A 64 2.33 -4.54 16.81
N ASP A 65 1.79 -4.84 17.99
CA ASP A 65 2.57 -5.03 19.22
C ASP A 65 2.48 -6.52 19.56
N GLU A 66 3.44 -7.30 19.06
CA GLU A 66 3.83 -8.60 19.63
C GLU A 66 5.32 -8.86 19.37
#